data_AF-A0A117LDJ7-F1
#
_entry.id   AF-A0A117LDJ7-F1
#
_cell.length_a   1.000
_cell.length_b   1.000
_cell.length_c   1.000
_cell.angle_alpha   90.00
_cell.angle_beta   90.00
_cell.angle_gamma   90.00
#
_symmetry.space_group_name_H-M   'P 1'
#
loop_
_entity.id
_entity.type
_entity.pdbx_description
1 polymer ?
#
loop_
_entity_poly.entity_id
_entity_poly.type
_entity_poly.pdbx_seq_one_letter_code
_entity_poly.pdbx_strand_id
1 'polypeptide(L)'
;MHGNALRWLIPLALLGLLVALLARDLSLPERAMQEKVEEGRTLEGVSMRRSDAAGEWTIKSSVVKEEDDFYVAEPLEVLLEADDQAWQVFSRLGRIAKDKMAESSMYEASGDIEFPSSKVHWVAPVAHWNPESSFWHFPDGIAAETGEFYVKAPRGRMATSGQMWLEGGVYAEWLRP
;
A
#
# COMPACT_ATOMS: atom_id res chain seq x y z
N MET A 1 18.08 36.40 27.32
CA MET A 1 17.08 35.40 26.84
C MET A 1 17.16 35.31 25.32
N HIS A 2 18.19 34.67 24.76
CA HIS A 2 18.31 34.42 23.31
C HIS A 2 18.94 33.05 23.14
N GLY A 3 18.40 32.21 22.25
CA GLY A 3 19.11 31.02 21.77
C GLY A 3 18.37 29.69 21.92
N ASN A 4 17.17 29.54 21.34
CA ASN A 4 16.60 28.22 21.02
C ASN A 4 15.99 28.13 19.61
N ALA A 5 16.02 29.22 18.82
CA ALA A 5 15.53 29.18 17.44
C ALA A 5 16.51 28.48 16.47
N LEU A 6 17.80 28.37 16.83
CA LEU A 6 18.83 27.80 15.96
C LEU A 6 18.84 26.26 15.94
N ARG A 7 18.22 25.57 16.93
CA ARG A 7 18.23 24.10 17.03
C ARG A 7 17.25 23.41 16.08
N TRP A 8 16.30 24.15 15.51
CA TRP A 8 15.28 23.62 14.60
C TRP A 8 15.54 23.95 13.13
N LEU A 9 16.45 24.88 12.83
CA LEU A 9 16.78 25.25 11.44
C LEU A 9 17.55 24.15 10.71
N ILE A 10 18.35 23.34 11.43
CA ILE A 10 19.14 22.24 10.86
C ILE A 10 18.26 21.05 10.43
N PRO A 11 17.34 20.51 11.27
CA PRO A 11 16.45 19.44 10.83
C PRO A 11 15.44 19.90 9.76
N LEU A 12 15.01 21.17 9.78
CA LEU A 12 14.12 21.71 8.74
C LEU A 12 14.82 21.86 7.39
N ALA A 13 16.10 22.27 7.39
CA ALA A 13 16.94 22.31 6.20
C ALA A 13 17.25 20.90 5.67
N LEU A 14 17.44 19.92 6.55
CA LEU A 14 17.62 18.50 6.18
C LEU A 14 16.34 17.89 5.61
N LEU A 15 15.17 18.25 6.14
CA LEU A 15 13.88 17.82 5.60
C LEU A 15 13.61 18.44 4.22
N GLY A 16 13.90 19.73 4.05
CA GLY A 16 13.85 20.40 2.74
C GLY A 16 14.82 19.80 1.72
N LEU A 17 16.02 19.40 2.16
CA LEU A 17 17.00 18.70 1.33
C LEU A 17 16.53 17.29 0.95
N LEU A 18 15.87 16.56 1.87
CA LEU A 18 15.31 15.23 1.60
C LEU A 18 14.19 15.32 0.55
N VAL A 19 13.28 16.29 0.68
CA VAL A 19 12.21 16.55 -0.30
C VAL A 19 12.79 16.98 -1.64
N ALA A 20 13.84 17.80 -1.67
CA ALA A 20 14.52 18.20 -2.90
C ALA A 20 15.28 17.06 -3.58
N LEU A 21 15.86 16.12 -2.81
CA LEU A 21 16.50 14.92 -3.36
C LEU A 21 15.47 13.94 -3.91
N LEU A 22 14.33 13.76 -3.23
CA LEU A 22 13.19 12.98 -3.76
C LEU A 22 12.61 13.63 -5.03
N ALA A 23 12.51 14.96 -5.09
CA ALA A 23 12.06 15.69 -6.27
C ALA A 23 13.09 15.70 -7.41
N ARG A 24 14.39 15.58 -7.10
CA ARG A 24 15.46 15.51 -8.09
C ARG A 24 15.63 14.10 -8.65
N ASP A 25 15.41 13.04 -7.85
CA ASP A 25 15.34 11.67 -8.36
C ASP A 25 14.03 11.40 -9.14
N LEU A 26 13.02 12.26 -8.96
CA LEU A 26 11.84 12.35 -9.82
C LEU A 26 12.12 13.03 -11.18
N SER A 27 13.35 13.44 -11.50
CA SER A 27 13.71 13.86 -12.86
C SER A 27 13.91 12.63 -13.78
N LEU A 28 12.82 11.91 -14.03
CA LEU A 28 12.68 11.06 -15.20
C LEU A 28 12.01 11.88 -16.32
N PRO A 29 12.41 11.67 -17.58
CA PRO A 29 12.30 12.64 -18.67
C PRO A 29 10.86 13.08 -18.96
N GLU A 30 10.71 14.37 -19.25
CA GLU A 30 9.51 15.05 -19.76
C GLU A 30 8.76 14.20 -20.79
N ARG A 31 7.68 13.54 -20.36
CA ARG A 31 6.49 13.24 -21.17
C ARG A 31 5.42 12.62 -20.29
N ALA A 32 4.57 13.51 -19.76
CA ALA A 32 3.17 13.29 -19.34
C ALA A 32 2.87 14.06 -18.04
N MET A 33 2.90 15.39 -18.08
CA MET A 33 2.22 16.17 -17.05
C MET A 33 1.77 17.52 -17.65
N GLN A 34 0.62 17.48 -18.32
CA GLN A 34 -0.24 18.65 -18.44
C GLN A 34 -1.57 18.23 -17.80
N GLU A 35 -1.90 18.77 -16.64
CA GLU A 35 -2.96 19.77 -16.53
C GLU A 35 -2.96 20.39 -15.13
N LYS A 36 -3.65 21.51 -15.05
CA LYS A 36 -3.49 22.68 -14.17
C LYS A 36 -3.96 22.42 -12.74
N VAL A 37 -3.29 23.11 -11.82
CA VAL A 37 -3.35 22.97 -10.36
C VAL A 37 -4.33 23.97 -9.73
N GLU A 38 -5.34 23.49 -8.98
CA GLU A 38 -6.11 24.21 -7.94
C GLU A 38 -6.41 23.27 -6.76
N GLU A 39 -6.43 23.77 -5.52
CA GLU A 39 -6.71 22.99 -4.29
C GLU A 39 -8.12 22.35 -4.32
N GLY A 40 -8.25 21.11 -3.80
CA GLY A 40 -9.36 20.21 -4.14
C GLY A 40 -9.04 19.28 -5.33
N ARG A 41 -7.75 18.97 -5.52
CA ARG A 41 -7.22 18.25 -6.68
C ARG A 41 -7.81 16.84 -6.78
N THR A 42 -8.57 16.64 -7.85
CA THR A 42 -8.90 15.31 -8.37
C THR A 42 -7.95 15.04 -9.54
N LEU A 43 -7.15 13.99 -9.43
CA LEU A 43 -6.28 13.50 -10.50
C LEU A 43 -6.93 12.29 -11.13
N GLU A 44 -6.98 12.24 -12.46
CA GLU A 44 -7.49 11.08 -13.20
C GLU A 44 -6.33 10.28 -13.80
N GLY A 45 -6.50 8.97 -13.92
CA GLY A 45 -5.54 8.08 -14.59
C GLY A 45 -4.16 8.06 -13.94
N VAL A 46 -4.11 8.00 -12.61
CA VAL A 46 -2.86 8.01 -11.85
C VAL A 46 -2.16 6.65 -11.98
N SER A 47 -0.89 6.68 -12.39
CA SER A 47 0.00 5.52 -12.39
C SER A 47 1.37 5.94 -11.90
N MET A 48 1.85 5.32 -10.84
CA MET A 48 3.16 5.57 -10.23
C MET A 48 3.96 4.28 -10.19
N ARG A 49 5.25 4.33 -10.53
CA ARG A 49 6.19 3.23 -10.39
C ARG A 49 7.32 3.63 -9.45
N ARG A 50 7.72 2.73 -8.57
CA ARG A 50 8.83 2.89 -7.62
C ARG A 50 9.60 1.59 -7.53
N SER A 51 10.92 1.65 -7.43
CA SER A 51 11.75 0.49 -7.11
C SER A 51 12.43 0.73 -5.77
N ASP A 52 12.43 -0.26 -4.89
CA ASP A 52 13.18 -0.25 -3.64
C ASP A 52 13.74 -1.65 -3.29
N ALA A 53 14.29 -1.80 -2.08
CA ALA A 53 14.88 -3.07 -1.66
C ALA A 53 13.88 -4.23 -1.57
N ALA A 54 12.57 -3.96 -1.56
CA ALA A 54 11.53 -5.00 -1.56
C ALA A 54 11.11 -5.42 -2.96
N GLY A 55 11.41 -4.64 -4.01
CA GLY A 55 11.06 -4.94 -5.39
C GLY A 55 10.57 -3.72 -6.16
N GLU A 56 9.90 -3.98 -7.29
CA GLU A 56 9.27 -2.96 -8.12
C GLU A 56 7.78 -2.85 -7.83
N TRP A 57 7.37 -1.67 -7.38
CA TRP A 57 6.00 -1.32 -7.05
C TRP A 57 5.37 -0.52 -8.20
N THR A 58 4.15 -0.88 -8.57
CA THR A 58 3.30 -0.08 -9.45
C THR A 58 1.97 0.18 -8.77
N ILE A 59 1.62 1.45 -8.58
CA ILE A 59 0.35 1.88 -7.99
C ILE A 59 -0.48 2.54 -9.07
N LYS A 60 -1.71 2.06 -9.28
CA LYS A 60 -2.64 2.59 -10.28
C LYS A 60 -3.95 2.98 -9.62
N SER A 61 -4.53 4.07 -10.10
CA SER A 61 -5.88 4.46 -9.74
C SER A 61 -6.55 5.21 -10.89
N SER A 62 -7.84 5.00 -11.09
CA SER A 62 -8.61 5.79 -12.07
C SER A 62 -8.78 7.22 -11.59
N VAL A 63 -8.98 7.43 -10.28
CA VAL A 63 -9.14 8.74 -9.68
C VAL A 63 -8.40 8.81 -8.35
N VAL A 64 -7.69 9.90 -8.08
CA VAL A 64 -7.12 10.22 -6.77
C VAL A 64 -7.58 11.60 -6.35
N LYS A 65 -8.27 11.69 -5.21
CA LYS A 65 -8.73 12.95 -4.62
C LYS A 65 -7.86 13.29 -3.43
N GLU A 66 -7.45 14.53 -3.34
CA GLU A 66 -6.82 15.06 -2.14
C GLU A 66 -7.90 15.53 -1.14
N GLU A 67 -7.96 14.86 0.01
CA GLU A 67 -8.69 15.30 1.21
C GLU A 67 -7.67 15.84 2.23
N ASP A 68 -8.12 16.49 3.32
CA ASP A 68 -7.25 17.15 4.31
C ASP A 68 -6.04 16.28 4.72
N ASP A 69 -6.30 15.12 5.31
CA ASP A 69 -5.26 14.21 5.84
C ASP A 69 -4.95 13.00 4.94
N PHE A 70 -5.69 12.84 3.84
CA PHE A 70 -5.66 11.61 3.02
C PHE A 70 -5.63 11.90 1.51
N TYR A 71 -5.00 10.99 0.77
CA TYR A 71 -5.31 10.76 -0.63
C TYR A 71 -6.32 9.62 -0.75
N VAL A 72 -7.42 9.87 -1.45
CA VAL A 72 -8.49 8.89 -1.67
C VAL A 72 -8.41 8.38 -3.10
N ALA A 73 -8.14 7.10 -3.28
CA ALA A 73 -7.95 6.45 -4.57
C ALA A 73 -9.11 5.49 -4.88
N GLU A 74 -9.70 5.62 -6.08
CA GLU A 74 -10.88 4.85 -6.51
C GLU A 74 -10.76 4.44 -8.00
N PRO A 75 -10.69 3.13 -8.32
CA PRO A 75 -10.21 2.05 -7.46
C PRO A 75 -8.69 2.13 -7.26
N LEU A 76 -8.16 1.47 -6.24
CA LEU A 76 -6.71 1.39 -6.02
C LEU A 76 -6.20 0.00 -6.37
N GLU A 77 -5.23 -0.06 -7.27
CA GLU A 77 -4.46 -1.26 -7.60
C GLU A 77 -3.00 -1.06 -7.22
N VAL A 78 -2.42 -2.05 -6.56
CA VAL A 78 -1.02 -2.09 -6.17
C VAL A 78 -0.42 -3.39 -6.68
N LEU A 79 0.59 -3.28 -7.53
CA LEU A 79 1.41 -4.41 -7.97
C LEU A 79 2.78 -4.30 -7.30
N LEU A 80 3.30 -5.41 -6.80
CA LEU A 80 4.67 -5.55 -6.36
C LEU A 80 5.27 -6.76 -7.05
N GLU A 81 6.35 -6.54 -7.79
CA GLU A 81 7.18 -7.58 -8.40
C GLU A 81 8.50 -7.67 -7.61
N ALA A 82 8.71 -8.81 -6.94
CA ALA A 82 9.96 -9.16 -6.26
C ALA A 82 10.56 -10.43 -6.91
N ASP A 83 11.81 -10.76 -6.59
CA ASP A 83 12.61 -11.79 -7.28
C ASP A 83 11.86 -13.11 -7.55
N ASP A 84 11.18 -13.66 -6.54
CA ASP A 84 10.47 -14.93 -6.59
C ASP A 84 8.98 -14.82 -6.23
N GLN A 85 8.45 -13.60 -6.16
CA GLN A 85 7.09 -13.37 -5.70
C GLN A 85 6.46 -12.15 -6.37
N ALA A 86 5.23 -12.31 -6.84
CA ALA A 86 4.41 -11.20 -7.32
C ALA A 86 3.17 -11.02 -6.44
N TRP A 87 2.90 -9.78 -6.06
CA TRP A 87 1.68 -9.38 -5.38
C TRP A 87 0.86 -8.50 -6.29
N GLN A 88 -0.42 -8.79 -6.38
CA GLN A 88 -1.40 -7.89 -6.94
C GLN A 88 -2.48 -7.66 -5.91
N VAL A 89 -2.65 -6.42 -5.46
CA VAL A 89 -3.65 -6.01 -4.49
C VAL A 89 -4.60 -5.05 -5.17
N PHE A 90 -5.88 -5.31 -5.01
CA PHE A 90 -6.96 -4.47 -5.50
C PHE A 90 -7.83 -4.03 -4.34
N SER A 91 -8.34 -2.81 -4.40
CA SER A 91 -9.38 -2.35 -3.50
C SER A 91 -10.32 -1.39 -4.21
N ARG A 92 -11.59 -1.40 -3.80
CA ARG A 92 -12.58 -0.46 -4.34
C ARG A 92 -12.26 0.98 -3.93
N LEU A 93 -11.70 1.15 -2.73
CA LEU A 93 -11.37 2.45 -2.15
C LEU A 93 -10.09 2.34 -1.32
N GLY A 94 -9.08 3.11 -1.67
CA GLY A 94 -7.87 3.30 -0.86
C GLY A 94 -7.88 4.66 -0.18
N ARG A 95 -7.67 4.70 1.14
CA ARG A 95 -7.37 5.93 1.90
C ARG A 95 -5.91 5.89 2.30
N ILE A 96 -5.09 6.74 1.71
CA ILE A 96 -3.65 6.80 1.94
C ILE A 96 -3.36 8.02 2.79
N ALA A 97 -2.92 7.83 4.04
CA ALA A 97 -2.64 8.94 4.94
C ALA A 97 -1.38 9.70 4.49
N LYS A 98 -1.43 11.04 4.49
CA LYS A 98 -0.33 11.89 3.99
C LYS A 98 0.94 11.80 4.85
N ASP A 99 0.78 11.76 6.17
CA ASP A 99 1.89 11.86 7.12
C ASP A 99 2.33 10.51 7.70
N LYS A 100 1.46 9.50 7.68
CA LYS A 100 1.68 8.22 8.34
C LYS A 100 1.11 7.07 7.54
N MET A 101 1.94 6.47 6.68
CA MET A 101 1.51 5.38 5.80
C MET A 101 0.85 4.20 6.55
N ALA A 102 1.23 3.91 7.80
CA ALA A 102 0.63 2.87 8.62
C ALA A 102 -0.86 3.13 9.01
N GLU A 103 -1.35 4.36 8.87
CA GLU A 103 -2.77 4.72 9.05
C GLU A 103 -3.57 4.56 7.74
N SER A 104 -2.93 4.11 6.65
CA SER A 104 -3.59 3.87 5.38
C SER A 104 -4.50 2.64 5.44
N SER A 105 -5.60 2.69 4.69
CA SER A 105 -6.64 1.66 4.71
C SER A 105 -7.13 1.37 3.30
N MET A 106 -7.32 0.10 2.98
CA MET A 106 -7.91 -0.39 1.73
C MET A 106 -9.23 -1.07 2.06
N TYR A 107 -10.32 -0.60 1.46
CA TYR A 107 -11.67 -1.10 1.71
C TYR A 107 -12.13 -1.99 0.57
N GLU A 108 -12.82 -3.08 0.93
CA GLU A 108 -13.18 -4.16 0.00
C GLU A 108 -11.95 -4.63 -0.76
N ALA A 109 -10.91 -4.97 0.00
CA ALA A 109 -9.61 -5.33 -0.53
C ALA A 109 -9.57 -6.81 -0.92
N SER A 110 -8.89 -7.09 -2.02
CA SER A 110 -8.52 -8.44 -2.44
C SER A 110 -7.07 -8.44 -2.87
N GLY A 111 -6.43 -9.59 -2.83
CA GLY A 111 -5.13 -9.73 -3.45
C GLY A 111 -4.80 -11.14 -3.87
N ASP A 112 -3.92 -11.19 -4.84
CA ASP A 112 -3.33 -12.39 -5.39
C ASP A 112 -1.84 -12.36 -5.11
N ILE A 113 -1.34 -13.49 -4.62
CA ILE A 113 0.07 -13.69 -4.33
C ILE A 113 0.53 -14.89 -5.13
N GLU A 114 1.48 -14.67 -6.03
CA GLU A 114 2.07 -15.71 -6.84
C GLU A 114 3.44 -16.09 -6.28
N PHE A 115 3.56 -17.36 -5.86
CA PHE A 115 4.79 -18.02 -5.49
C PHE A 115 5.21 -18.98 -6.61
N PRO A 116 6.47 -19.46 -6.65
CA PRO A 116 6.92 -20.35 -7.72
C PRO A 116 6.11 -21.65 -7.84
N SER A 117 5.49 -22.11 -6.75
CA SER A 117 4.74 -23.38 -6.69
C SER A 117 3.28 -23.23 -6.29
N SER A 118 2.80 -22.03 -5.95
CA SER A 118 1.43 -21.85 -5.45
C SER A 118 0.91 -20.44 -5.71
N LYS A 119 -0.41 -20.30 -5.66
CA LYS A 119 -1.11 -19.02 -5.70
C LYS A 119 -2.04 -18.93 -4.50
N VAL A 120 -2.04 -17.78 -3.85
CA VAL A 120 -2.95 -17.47 -2.76
C VAL A 120 -3.82 -16.30 -3.21
N HIS A 121 -5.12 -16.50 -3.20
CA HIS A 121 -6.09 -15.42 -3.35
C HIS A 121 -6.66 -15.08 -1.97
N TRP A 122 -6.78 -13.81 -1.63
CA TRP A 122 -7.38 -13.38 -0.38
C TRP A 122 -8.35 -12.22 -0.59
N VAL A 123 -9.33 -12.13 0.32
CA VAL A 123 -10.30 -11.04 0.38
C VAL A 123 -10.48 -10.59 1.84
N ALA A 124 -10.65 -9.28 2.03
CA ALA A 124 -10.86 -8.68 3.33
C ALA A 124 -11.77 -7.42 3.20
N PRO A 125 -12.68 -7.18 4.15
CA PRO A 125 -13.45 -5.94 4.18
C PRO A 125 -12.56 -4.70 4.33
N VAL A 126 -11.51 -4.82 5.16
CA VAL A 126 -10.51 -3.78 5.38
C VAL A 126 -9.13 -4.41 5.48
N ALA A 127 -8.15 -3.83 4.79
CA ALA A 127 -6.74 -4.17 4.90
C ALA A 127 -5.89 -2.92 5.20
N HIS A 128 -4.97 -3.03 6.14
CA HIS A 128 -3.96 -1.99 6.40
C HIS A 128 -2.59 -2.52 6.02
N TRP A 129 -1.84 -1.70 5.29
CA TRP A 129 -0.43 -1.97 5.03
C TRP A 129 0.44 -1.18 5.99
N ASN A 130 1.28 -1.87 6.75
CA ASN A 130 2.32 -1.22 7.54
C ASN A 130 3.69 -1.48 6.89
N PRO A 131 4.28 -0.47 6.21
CA PRO A 131 5.57 -0.61 5.55
C PRO A 131 6.73 -0.79 6.54
N GLU A 132 6.61 -0.34 7.79
CA GLU A 132 7.68 -0.49 8.79
C GLU A 132 7.81 -1.92 9.28
N SER A 133 6.67 -2.62 9.40
CA SER A 133 6.64 -4.01 9.87
C SER A 133 6.59 -5.03 8.75
N SER A 134 6.39 -4.61 7.49
CA SER A 134 6.17 -5.48 6.33
C SER A 134 4.98 -6.43 6.49
N PHE A 135 3.92 -5.98 7.16
CA PHE A 135 2.71 -6.77 7.41
C PHE A 135 1.48 -6.08 6.86
N TRP A 136 0.62 -6.91 6.27
CA TRP A 136 -0.79 -6.62 6.11
C TRP A 136 -1.56 -6.97 7.37
N HIS A 137 -2.48 -6.10 7.77
CA HIS A 137 -3.38 -6.32 8.90
C HIS A 137 -4.83 -6.31 8.44
N PHE A 138 -5.62 -7.27 8.94
CA PHE A 138 -7.01 -7.49 8.59
C PHE A 138 -7.88 -7.45 9.86
N PRO A 139 -8.28 -6.25 10.32
CA PRO A 139 -8.97 -6.09 11.59
C PRO A 139 -10.43 -6.57 11.55
N ASP A 140 -11.04 -6.58 10.36
CA ASP A 140 -12.45 -6.94 10.15
C ASP A 140 -12.61 -8.26 9.37
N GLY A 141 -11.56 -9.08 9.42
CA GLY A 141 -11.55 -10.44 8.91
C GLY A 141 -10.85 -10.61 7.57
N ILE A 142 -10.47 -11.85 7.32
CA ILE A 142 -9.81 -12.29 6.11
C ILE A 142 -10.35 -13.67 5.72
N ALA A 143 -10.56 -13.86 4.42
CA ALA A 143 -10.66 -15.17 3.81
C ALA A 143 -9.52 -15.32 2.80
N ALA A 144 -8.85 -16.46 2.80
CA ALA A 144 -7.82 -16.79 1.85
C ALA A 144 -8.05 -18.19 1.28
N GLU A 145 -7.79 -18.34 0.00
CA GLU A 145 -7.94 -19.57 -0.74
C GLU A 145 -6.65 -19.87 -1.49
N THR A 146 -6.29 -21.14 -1.49
CA THR A 146 -5.27 -21.72 -2.36
C THR A 146 -5.92 -22.82 -3.19
N GLY A 147 -5.19 -23.41 -4.13
CA GLY A 147 -5.67 -24.59 -4.86
C GLY A 147 -5.94 -25.83 -3.98
N GLU A 148 -5.53 -25.82 -2.71
CA GLU A 148 -5.60 -26.97 -1.79
C GLU A 148 -6.44 -26.72 -0.53
N PHE A 149 -6.50 -25.49 -0.03
CA PHE A 149 -7.23 -25.16 1.19
C PHE A 149 -7.87 -23.77 1.13
N TYR A 150 -8.98 -23.63 1.84
CA TYR A 150 -9.66 -22.38 2.15
C TYR A 150 -9.57 -22.11 3.65
N VAL A 151 -9.31 -20.86 4.02
CA VAL A 151 -9.26 -20.42 5.42
C VAL A 151 -9.99 -19.10 5.60
N LYS A 152 -10.70 -18.95 6.72
CA LYS A 152 -11.38 -17.72 7.10
C LYS A 152 -11.20 -17.45 8.59
N ALA A 153 -10.93 -16.19 8.94
CA ALA A 153 -10.83 -15.76 10.33
C ALA A 153 -11.40 -14.36 10.53
N PRO A 154 -11.95 -14.04 11.72
CA PRO A 154 -12.42 -12.69 12.04
C PRO A 154 -11.32 -11.65 12.13
N ARG A 155 -10.07 -12.05 12.38
CA ARG A 155 -8.90 -11.16 12.38
C ARG A 155 -7.70 -11.90 11.84
N GLY A 156 -6.78 -11.17 11.21
CA GLY A 156 -5.52 -11.75 10.81
C GLY A 156 -4.45 -10.72 10.49
N ARG A 157 -3.24 -11.23 10.28
CA ARG A 157 -2.14 -10.49 9.64
C ARG A 157 -1.39 -11.42 8.70
N MET A 158 -0.81 -10.85 7.65
CA MET A 158 -0.05 -11.59 6.66
C MET A 158 1.26 -10.86 6.38
N ALA A 159 2.37 -11.58 6.46
CA ALA A 159 3.67 -11.07 6.03
C ALA A 159 3.73 -11.01 4.50
N THR A 160 4.60 -10.17 3.95
CA THR A 160 4.91 -10.20 2.50
C THR A 160 5.45 -11.54 2.02
N SER A 161 5.96 -12.40 2.91
CA SER A 161 6.33 -13.79 2.58
C SER A 161 5.14 -14.75 2.43
N GLY A 162 3.90 -14.29 2.64
CA GLY A 162 2.69 -15.12 2.61
C GLY A 162 2.37 -15.83 3.92
N GLN A 163 3.23 -15.75 4.94
CA GLN A 163 2.90 -16.32 6.26
C GLN A 163 1.71 -15.59 6.87
N MET A 164 0.71 -16.34 7.34
CA MET A 164 -0.51 -15.80 7.92
C MET A 164 -0.63 -16.16 9.40
N TRP A 165 -1.06 -15.19 10.21
CA TRP A 165 -1.48 -15.39 11.60
C TRP A 165 -2.94 -15.02 11.70
N LEU A 166 -3.77 -15.96 12.16
CA LEU A 166 -5.22 -15.86 12.15
C LEU A 166 -5.76 -16.00 13.57
N GLU A 167 -6.74 -15.18 13.93
CA GLU A 167 -7.27 -15.09 15.30
C GLU A 167 -8.80 -14.99 15.33
N GLY A 168 -9.39 -15.34 16.48
CA GLY A 168 -10.83 -15.12 16.73
C GLY A 168 -11.75 -16.23 16.26
N GLY A 169 -11.26 -17.47 16.12
CA GLY A 169 -12.03 -18.60 15.61
C GLY A 169 -11.76 -18.80 14.13
N VAL A 170 -10.82 -19.69 13.82
CA VAL A 170 -10.38 -19.97 12.45
C VAL A 170 -11.21 -21.11 11.88
N TYR A 171 -11.82 -20.87 10.72
CA TYR A 171 -12.41 -21.92 9.89
C TYR A 171 -11.40 -22.29 8.81
N ALA A 172 -11.14 -23.59 8.64
CA ALA A 172 -10.25 -24.10 7.61
C ALA A 172 -10.90 -25.32 6.95
N GLU A 173 -10.79 -25.39 5.63
CA GLU A 173 -11.36 -26.46 4.79
C GLU A 173 -10.33 -26.88 3.74
N TRP A 174 -10.15 -28.20 3.59
CA TRP A 174 -9.27 -28.78 2.59
C TRP A 174 -10.11 -29.04 1.35
N LEU A 175 -9.76 -28.38 0.25
CA LEU A 175 -10.49 -28.46 -1.01
C LEU A 175 -10.14 -29.75 -1.76
N ARG A 176 -8.99 -30.36 -1.43
CA ARG A 176 -8.56 -31.67 -1.94
C ARG A 176 -8.23 -32.61 -0.78
N PRO A 177 -8.75 -33.85 -0.78
CA PRO A 177 -8.46 -34.86 0.24
C PRO A 177 -7.08 -35.51 0.09
#